data_AF-A0A971MRW4-F1
#
_entry.id   AF-A0A971MRW4-F1
#
_cell.length_a   1.000
_cell.length_b   1.000
_cell.length_c   1.000
_cell.angle_alpha   90.00
_cell.angle_beta   90.00
_cell.angle_gamma   90.00
#
_symmetry.space_group_name_H-M   'P 1'
#
loop_
_entity.id
_entity.type
_entity.pdbx_description
1 polymer ?
#
loop_
_entity_poly.entity_id
_entity_poly.type
_entity_poly.pdbx_seq_one_letter_code
_entity_poly.pdbx_strand_id
1 'polypeptide(L)'
;MSFNPINASKEIVEKYIRYINTSLFINDPVYMKQVQEILKNSNEIAKGPYLDVSDSFEKGLTVKHLVNEGILCSELLNIKSNKLPFDRPLYKHQEEAIRKIQKDKN
;
A
#
# COMPACT_ATOMS: atom_id res chain seq x y z
N MET A 1 21.41 3.01 11.02
CA MET A 1 21.33 3.59 9.66
C MET A 1 19.90 3.45 9.18
N SER A 2 19.30 4.50 8.64
CA SER A 2 17.94 4.43 8.07
C SER A 2 17.97 3.78 6.68
N PHE A 3 16.94 3.00 6.34
CA PHE A 3 16.79 2.43 4.99
C PHE A 3 16.59 3.54 3.96
N ASN A 4 17.34 3.51 2.86
CA ASN A 4 17.20 4.47 1.75
C ASN A 4 16.63 3.75 0.51
N PRO A 5 15.33 3.91 0.22
CA PRO A 5 14.67 3.24 -0.91
C PRO A 5 15.27 3.59 -2.28
N ILE A 6 15.81 4.80 -2.43
CA ILE A 6 16.40 5.27 -3.68
C ILE A 6 17.68 4.49 -3.97
N ASN A 7 18.55 4.34 -2.97
CA ASN A 7 19.79 3.57 -3.11
C ASN A 7 19.49 2.08 -3.30
N ALA A 8 18.55 1.52 -2.53
CA ALA A 8 18.15 0.13 -2.67
C ALA A 8 17.60 -0.18 -4.08
N SER A 9 16.77 0.71 -4.64
CA SER A 9 16.26 0.56 -6.00
C SER A 9 17.39 0.55 -7.05
N LYS A 10 18.36 1.47 -6.94
CA LYS A 10 19.53 1.51 -7.84
C LYS A 10 20.35 0.21 -7.77
N GLU A 11 20.65 -0.26 -6.56
CA GLU A 11 21.42 -1.50 -6.37
C GLU A 11 20.72 -2.74 -6.96
N ILE A 12 19.39 -2.81 -6.86
CA ILE A 12 18.60 -3.90 -7.45
C ILE A 12 18.73 -3.88 -8.98
N VAL A 13 18.58 -2.70 -9.59
CA VAL A 13 18.71 -2.53 -11.05
C VAL A 13 20.11 -2.90 -11.52
N GLU A 14 21.16 -2.42 -10.85
CA GLU A 14 22.56 -2.76 -11.17
C GLU A 14 22.84 -4.26 -11.07
N LYS A 15 22.32 -4.92 -10.02
CA LYS A 15 22.44 -6.38 -9.85
C LYS A 15 21.73 -7.13 -10.98
N TYR A 16 20.55 -6.68 -11.38
CA TYR A 16 19.79 -7.29 -12.46
C TYR A 16 20.48 -7.12 -13.82
N ILE A 17 20.98 -5.92 -14.14
CA ILE A 17 21.76 -5.67 -15.36
C ILE A 17 23.02 -6.56 -15.41
N ARG A 18 23.75 -6.66 -14.29
CA ARG A 18 24.91 -7.56 -14.19
C ARG A 18 24.51 -9.01 -14.44
N TYR A 19 23.42 -9.47 -13.83
CA TYR A 19 22.92 -10.83 -14.04
C TYR A 19 22.65 -11.10 -15.53
N ILE A 20 21.88 -10.22 -16.21
CA ILE A 20 21.58 -10.38 -17.63
C ILE A 20 22.88 -10.46 -18.45
N ASN A 21 23.84 -9.58 -18.20
CA ASN A 21 25.12 -9.56 -18.94
C ASN A 21 25.91 -10.87 -18.78
N THR A 22 25.77 -11.56 -17.64
CA THR A 22 26.47 -12.83 -17.39
C THR A 22 25.68 -14.06 -17.86
N SER A 23 24.35 -13.97 -17.92
CA SER A 23 23.48 -15.10 -18.24
C SER A 23 23.05 -15.16 -19.70
N LEU A 24 22.98 -14.02 -20.37
CA LEU A 24 22.50 -13.91 -21.74
C LEU A 24 23.67 -13.74 -22.71
N PHE A 25 23.79 -14.70 -23.63
CA PHE A 25 24.71 -14.62 -24.75
C PHE A 25 23.94 -14.84 -26.04
N ILE A 26 24.08 -13.93 -26.99
CA ILE A 26 23.49 -14.02 -28.32
C ILE A 26 24.62 -14.19 -29.34
N ASN A 27 24.56 -15.25 -30.14
CA ASN A 27 25.60 -15.57 -31.11
C ASN A 27 25.72 -14.52 -32.22
N ASP A 28 24.63 -13.85 -32.55
CA ASP A 28 24.64 -12.73 -33.49
C ASP A 28 25.23 -11.47 -32.81
N PRO A 29 26.39 -10.97 -33.29
CA PRO A 29 27.06 -9.84 -32.68
C PRO A 29 26.26 -8.52 -32.81
N VAL A 30 25.41 -8.38 -33.83
CA VAL A 30 24.58 -7.18 -34.01
C VAL A 30 23.52 -7.14 -32.90
N TYR A 31 22.82 -8.25 -32.68
CA TYR A 31 21.81 -8.33 -31.62
C TYR A 31 22.44 -8.27 -30.23
N MET A 32 23.59 -8.89 -30.01
CA MET A 32 24.31 -8.78 -28.74
C MET A 32 24.67 -7.32 -28.42
N LYS A 33 25.12 -6.56 -29.42
CA LYS A 33 25.43 -5.14 -29.26
C LYS A 33 24.19 -4.31 -28.93
N GLN A 34 23.06 -4.56 -29.58
CA GLN A 34 21.79 -3.87 -29.29
C GLN A 34 21.33 -4.11 -27.85
N VAL A 35 21.42 -5.35 -27.36
CA VAL A 35 21.10 -5.67 -25.97
C VAL A 35 22.01 -4.92 -25.01
N GLN A 36 23.33 -4.92 -25.24
CA GLN A 36 24.27 -4.17 -24.42
C GLN A 36 23.98 -2.66 -24.41
N GLU A 37 23.53 -2.09 -25.53
CA GLU A 37 23.14 -0.68 -25.61
C GLU A 37 21.88 -0.38 -24.80
N ILE A 38 20.85 -1.24 -24.88
CA ILE A 38 19.62 -1.11 -24.08
C ILE A 38 19.95 -1.20 -22.58
N LEU A 39 20.78 -2.17 -22.18
CA LEU A 39 21.17 -2.39 -20.79
C LEU A 39 21.98 -1.23 -20.17
N LYS A 40 22.61 -0.37 -20.98
CA LYS A 40 23.28 0.85 -20.48
C LYS A 40 22.28 1.90 -20.00
N ASN A 41 21.05 1.90 -20.52
CA ASN A 41 20.01 2.81 -20.10
C ASN A 41 19.17 2.18 -18.99
N SER A 42 19.49 2.50 -17.73
CA SER A 42 18.77 1.97 -16.57
C SER A 42 17.26 2.28 -16.57
N ASN A 43 16.83 3.35 -17.25
CA ASN A 43 15.40 3.68 -17.40
C ASN A 43 14.61 2.67 -18.22
N GLU A 44 15.26 1.91 -19.12
CA GLU A 44 14.61 0.81 -19.87
C GLU A 44 14.34 -0.40 -18.97
N ILE A 45 15.05 -0.49 -17.84
CA ILE A 45 15.00 -1.62 -16.92
C ILE A 45 14.06 -1.35 -15.75
N ALA A 46 14.11 -0.14 -15.19
CA ALA A 46 13.22 0.27 -14.12
C ALA A 46 13.02 1.78 -14.09
N LYS A 47 11.84 2.21 -13.63
CA LYS A 47 11.47 3.63 -13.48
C LYS A 47 11.85 4.22 -12.11
N GLY A 48 12.60 3.47 -11.30
CA GLY A 48 12.90 3.80 -9.91
C GLY A 48 11.85 3.32 -8.91
N PRO A 49 11.97 3.69 -7.62
CA PRO A 49 11.02 3.29 -6.59
C PRO A 49 9.70 4.05 -6.75
N TYR A 50 8.59 3.32 -6.69
CA TYR A 50 7.26 3.92 -6.62
C TYR A 50 6.98 4.37 -5.18
N LEU A 51 6.52 5.60 -5.04
CA LEU A 51 5.97 6.09 -3.77
C LEU A 51 4.46 5.84 -3.79
N ASP A 52 4.02 4.83 -3.04
CA ASP A 52 2.60 4.66 -2.76
C ASP A 52 2.27 5.46 -1.49
N VAL A 53 1.41 6.46 -1.64
CA VAL A 53 0.82 7.17 -0.53
C VAL A 53 -0.63 6.71 -0.46
N SER A 54 -0.85 5.59 0.23
CA SER A 54 -2.20 5.21 0.59
C SER A 54 -2.68 6.24 1.62
N ASP A 55 -3.61 7.10 1.23
CA ASP A 55 -4.23 8.01 2.17
C ASP A 55 -4.88 7.18 3.29
N SER A 56 -4.69 7.61 4.54
CA SER A 56 -5.41 7.00 5.64
C SER A 56 -6.90 7.24 5.39
N PHE A 57 -7.71 6.18 5.42
CA PHE A 57 -9.17 6.33 5.31
C PHE A 57 -9.68 7.44 6.21
N GLU A 58 -10.60 8.26 5.69
CA GLU A 58 -11.21 9.34 6.46
C GLU A 58 -11.74 8.82 7.80
N LYS A 59 -11.51 9.58 8.87
CA LYS A 59 -11.97 9.21 10.21
C LYS A 59 -13.44 9.61 10.36
N GLY A 60 -14.26 8.67 10.82
CA GLY A 60 -15.64 8.90 11.22
C GLY A 60 -15.77 9.12 12.72
N LEU A 61 -16.98 8.92 13.24
CA LEU A 61 -17.28 8.97 14.67
C LEU A 61 -16.78 7.72 15.42
N THR A 62 -16.68 7.85 16.74
CA THR A 62 -16.37 6.73 17.64
C THR A 62 -17.61 5.88 17.90
N VAL A 63 -17.40 4.62 18.30
CA VAL A 63 -18.50 3.74 18.72
C VAL A 63 -19.31 4.37 19.86
N LYS A 64 -18.63 5.02 20.82
CA LYS A 64 -19.28 5.71 21.94
C LYS A 64 -20.20 6.85 21.46
N HIS A 65 -19.77 7.62 20.45
CA HIS A 65 -20.61 8.64 19.83
C HIS A 65 -21.86 8.05 19.20
N LEU A 66 -21.73 6.95 18.44
CA LEU A 66 -22.86 6.30 17.78
C LEU A 66 -23.85 5.67 18.78
N VAL A 67 -23.37 5.18 19.93
CA VAL A 67 -24.23 4.73 21.03
C VAL A 67 -24.99 5.91 21.64
N ASN A 68 -24.30 7.04 21.89
CA ASN A 68 -24.94 8.24 22.43
C ASN A 68 -25.98 8.85 21.46
N GLU A 69 -25.76 8.71 20.14
CA GLU A 69 -26.75 9.08 19.11
C GLU A 69 -27.94 8.10 19.02
N GLY A 70 -27.90 6.97 19.74
CA GLY A 70 -28.95 5.94 19.69
C GLY A 70 -28.93 5.07 18.43
N ILE A 71 -27.83 5.11 17.65
CA ILE A 71 -27.67 4.30 16.43
C ILE A 71 -27.17 2.90 16.76
N LEU A 72 -26.33 2.79 17.79
CA LEU A 72 -25.84 1.52 18.32
C LEU A 72 -26.42 1.25 19.71
N CYS A 73 -26.59 -0.03 20.02
CA CYS A 73 -27.10 -0.50 21.30
C CYS A 73 -26.13 -0.15 22.46
N SER A 74 -26.66 0.26 23.61
CA SER A 74 -25.85 0.67 24.77
C SER A 74 -25.09 -0.50 25.40
N GLU A 75 -25.62 -1.72 25.30
CA GLU A 75 -25.02 -2.97 25.76
C GLU A 75 -23.69 -3.26 25.06
N LEU A 76 -23.47 -2.68 23.88
CA LEU A 76 -22.22 -2.83 23.15
C LEU A 76 -21.03 -2.26 23.94
N LEU A 77 -21.26 -1.24 24.79
CA LEU A 77 -20.23 -0.66 25.68
C LEU A 77 -19.83 -1.61 26.83
N ASN A 78 -20.59 -2.67 27.08
CA ASN A 78 -20.22 -3.69 28.07
C ASN A 78 -19.17 -4.67 27.54
N ILE A 79 -18.99 -4.73 26.20
CA ILE A 79 -18.00 -5.59 25.54
C ILE A 79 -16.61 -4.94 25.64
N LYS A 80 -16.04 -4.94 26.84
CA LYS A 80 -14.70 -4.39 27.08
C LYS A 80 -13.65 -5.29 26.41
N SER A 81 -13.28 -4.96 25.18
CA SER A 81 -12.28 -5.68 24.40
C SER A 81 -11.21 -4.72 23.89
N ASN A 82 -9.94 -5.06 24.11
CA ASN A 82 -8.82 -4.30 23.52
C ASN A 82 -8.86 -4.29 21.98
N LYS A 83 -9.61 -5.22 21.36
CA LYS A 83 -9.80 -5.27 19.90
C LYS A 83 -10.86 -4.28 19.41
N LEU A 84 -11.73 -3.79 20.30
CA LEU A 84 -12.78 -2.82 19.98
C LEU A 84 -12.74 -1.63 20.97
N PRO A 85 -11.72 -0.76 20.89
CA PRO A 85 -11.65 0.42 21.71
C PRO A 85 -12.77 1.41 21.33
N PHE A 86 -13.67 1.72 22.25
CA PHE A 86 -14.86 2.54 21.99
C PHE A 86 -14.57 4.03 21.73
N ASP A 87 -13.42 4.52 22.21
CA ASP A 87 -12.97 5.89 22.00
C ASP A 87 -12.14 6.05 20.71
N ARG A 88 -11.84 4.95 19.99
CA ARG A 88 -11.16 5.01 18.69
C ARG A 88 -12.18 5.39 17.60
N PRO A 89 -11.89 6.40 16.76
CA PRO A 89 -12.71 6.71 15.60
C PRO A 89 -12.81 5.49 14.66
N LEU A 90 -14.01 5.23 14.14
CA LEU A 90 -14.20 4.31 13.03
C LEU A 90 -13.66 4.94 11.74
N TYR A 91 -13.45 4.13 10.70
CA TYR A 91 -13.30 4.69 9.36
C TYR A 91 -14.66 5.20 8.87
N LYS A 92 -14.66 6.27 8.06
CA LYS A 92 -15.87 6.93 7.59
C LYS A 92 -16.84 5.97 6.91
N HIS A 93 -16.33 5.10 6.04
CA HIS A 93 -17.13 4.08 5.37
C HIS A 93 -17.75 3.06 6.34
N GLN A 94 -17.13 2.79 7.50
CA GLN A 94 -17.70 1.93 8.54
C GLN A 94 -18.88 2.63 9.23
N GLU A 95 -18.70 3.90 9.59
CA GLU A 95 -19.78 4.72 10.14
C GLU A 95 -20.98 4.78 9.17
N GLU A 96 -20.71 5.04 7.90
CA GLU A 96 -21.73 5.10 6.84
C GLU A 96 -22.47 3.76 6.67
N ALA A 97 -21.74 2.64 6.70
CA ALA A 97 -22.34 1.31 6.63
C ALA A 97 -23.30 1.06 7.82
N ILE A 98 -22.89 1.41 9.04
CA ILE A 98 -23.74 1.30 10.24
C ILE A 98 -25.02 2.14 10.07
N ARG A 99 -24.88 3.40 9.63
CA ARG A 99 -26.02 4.30 9.41
C ARG A 99 -26.95 3.82 8.29
N LYS A 100 -26.42 3.17 7.26
CA LYS A 100 -27.20 2.59 6.15
C LYS A 100 -28.04 1.41 6.62
N ILE A 101 -27.44 0.48 7.38
CA ILE A 101 -28.12 -0.67 7.97
C ILE A 101 -29.26 -0.21 8.90
N GLN A 102 -29.00 0.79 9.75
CA GLN A 102 -30.01 1.35 10.65
C GLN A 102 -31.20 2.00 9.92
N LYS A 103 -31.05 2.38 8.65
CA LYS A 103 -32.09 2.98 7.81
C LYS A 103 -32.76 1.98 6.85
N ASP A 104 -32.51 0.68 7.01
CA ASP A 104 -32.96 -0.39 6.10
C ASP A 104 -32.60 -0.13 4.62
N LYS A 105 -31.46 0.54 4.38
CA LYS A 105 -30.94 0.80 3.03
C LYS A 105 -29.68 -0.03 2.83
N ASN A 106 -29.83 -1.21 2.21
CA ASN A 106 -28.71 -2.01 1.69
C ASN A 106 -28.27 -1.51 0.32
#